data_AF-A0A857JBF0-F1
#
_entry.id   AF-A0A857JBF0-F1
#
_cell.length_a   1.000
_cell.length_b   1.000
_cell.length_c   1.000
_cell.angle_alpha   90.00
_cell.angle_beta   90.00
_cell.angle_gamma   90.00
#
_symmetry.space_group_name_H-M   'P 1'
#
loop_
_entity.id
_entity.type
_entity.pdbx_description
1 polymer ?
#
loop_
_entity_poly.entity_id
_entity_poly.type
_entity_poly.pdbx_seq_one_letter_code
_entity_poly.pdbx_strand_id
1 'polypeptide(L)'
;MAITLNLTKSVPSLKLVLEKRGITRMPQLEMNIVADVSGSFEDEHREGVTNDLFTRLAPWGLSFDPDRQLDVFTFSSGPGSAHHVGSLTADNYQDFVARQIIAKVPGWNGGTDYSYVLEKMLQHYGWLPKAAGFLDGLLGRKPRSAARKRTLCAFITDGDNNDHARTRQVLAASQARADDAYILFLGVSNQGAGHFPFLEKVADEFGNTGFKRIADVRSFVQKSDDEINEFLIDPELAAWLSKA
;
A
#
# COMPACT_ATOMS: atom_id res chain seq x y z
N MET A 1 15.28 -7.70 17.67
CA MET A 1 14.50 -8.95 17.50
C MET A 1 13.42 -8.65 16.48
N ALA A 2 13.21 -9.52 15.50
CA ALA A 2 12.16 -9.35 14.49
C ALA A 2 10.77 -9.37 15.15
N ILE A 3 9.86 -8.55 14.64
CA ILE A 3 8.50 -8.45 15.19
C ILE A 3 7.73 -9.72 14.88
N THR A 4 7.03 -10.26 15.87
CA THR A 4 6.14 -11.42 15.70
C THR A 4 4.70 -10.94 15.57
N LEU A 5 4.02 -11.36 14.51
CA LEU A 5 2.61 -11.06 14.31
C LEU A 5 1.78 -11.68 15.44
N ASN A 6 0.96 -10.88 16.10
CA ASN A 6 0.04 -11.36 17.13
C ASN A 6 -1.38 -10.81 16.92
N LEU A 7 -2.15 -11.50 16.08
CA LEU A 7 -3.52 -11.10 15.77
C LEU A 7 -4.44 -11.09 17.00
N THR A 8 -4.20 -11.96 17.99
CA THR A 8 -5.00 -11.97 19.23
C THR A 8 -4.85 -10.68 20.05
N LYS A 9 -3.73 -9.97 19.89
CA LYS A 9 -3.48 -8.66 20.51
C LYS A 9 -3.81 -7.50 19.57
N SER A 10 -3.33 -7.57 18.34
CA SER A 10 -3.38 -6.43 17.41
C SER A 10 -4.78 -6.16 16.85
N VAL A 11 -5.62 -7.20 16.66
CA VAL A 11 -6.98 -7.01 16.14
C VAL A 11 -7.90 -6.31 17.16
N PRO A 12 -7.91 -6.68 18.45
CA PRO A 12 -8.63 -5.90 19.46
C PRO A 12 -8.20 -4.43 19.55
N SER A 13 -6.89 -4.16 19.46
CA SER A 13 -6.35 -2.78 19.41
C SER A 13 -6.89 -2.00 18.21
N LEU A 14 -6.83 -2.60 17.01
CA LEU A 14 -7.37 -2.00 15.79
C LEU A 14 -8.86 -1.70 15.93
N LYS A 15 -9.63 -2.67 16.44
CA LYS A 15 -11.08 -2.51 16.69
C LYS A 15 -11.36 -1.35 17.64
N LEU A 16 -10.61 -1.24 18.74
CA LEU A 16 -10.78 -0.16 19.71
C LEU A 16 -10.56 1.22 19.06
N VAL A 17 -9.53 1.38 18.24
CA VAL A 17 -9.27 2.65 17.54
C VAL A 17 -10.34 2.95 16.50
N LEU A 18 -10.81 1.95 15.75
CA LEU A 18 -11.94 2.11 14.84
C LEU A 18 -13.21 2.56 15.58
N GLU A 19 -13.52 1.96 16.73
CA GLU A 19 -14.67 2.33 17.57
C GLU A 19 -14.56 3.77 18.09
N LYS A 20 -13.37 4.20 18.54
CA LYS A 20 -13.10 5.61 18.92
C LYS A 20 -13.37 6.58 17.76
N ARG A 21 -13.25 6.12 16.51
CA ARG A 21 -13.56 6.89 15.28
C ARG A 21 -14.99 6.71 14.79
N GLY A 22 -15.85 6.03 15.54
CA GLY A 22 -17.27 5.81 15.20
C GLY A 22 -17.51 4.62 14.26
N ILE A 23 -16.48 3.84 13.92
CA ILE A 23 -16.57 2.65 13.07
C ILE A 23 -16.80 1.44 13.97
N THR A 24 -18.07 1.06 14.15
CA THR A 24 -18.48 -0.01 15.09
C THR A 24 -18.41 -1.42 14.51
N ARG A 25 -18.22 -1.54 13.19
CA ARG A 25 -18.04 -2.82 12.49
C ARG A 25 -16.70 -2.80 11.76
N MET A 26 -16.01 -3.93 11.77
CA MET A 26 -14.78 -4.08 11.01
C MET A 26 -15.08 -3.82 9.52
N PRO A 27 -14.35 -2.90 8.86
CA PRO A 27 -14.46 -2.70 7.42
C PRO A 27 -14.26 -4.03 6.67
N GLN A 28 -14.92 -4.19 5.54
CA GLN A 28 -14.76 -5.34 4.64
C GLN A 28 -14.24 -4.82 3.32
N LEU A 29 -12.93 -4.99 3.09
CA LEU A 29 -12.22 -4.47 1.93
C LEU A 29 -10.90 -5.23 1.74
N GLU A 30 -10.41 -5.21 0.52
CA GLU A 30 -9.09 -5.73 0.20
C GLU A 30 -8.02 -4.75 0.69
N MET A 31 -6.89 -5.26 1.16
CA MET A 31 -5.75 -4.41 1.47
C MET A 31 -4.53 -4.85 0.69
N ASN A 32 -3.73 -3.87 0.28
CA ASN A 32 -2.40 -4.13 -0.26
C ASN A 32 -1.35 -3.22 0.34
N ILE A 33 -0.11 -3.68 0.27
CA ILE A 33 1.09 -2.87 0.39
C ILE A 33 1.66 -2.67 -1.01
N VAL A 34 1.99 -1.43 -1.36
CA VAL A 34 2.83 -1.10 -2.50
C VAL A 34 4.17 -0.62 -1.97
N ALA A 35 5.24 -1.37 -2.19
CA ALA A 35 6.55 -1.10 -1.62
C ALA A 35 7.56 -0.63 -2.68
N ASP A 36 8.21 0.49 -2.37
CA ASP A 36 9.35 0.98 -3.13
C ASP A 36 10.53 -0.01 -3.01
N VAL A 37 11.12 -0.39 -4.14
CA VAL A 37 12.34 -1.21 -4.21
C VAL A 37 13.48 -0.48 -4.93
N SER A 38 13.42 0.85 -4.97
CA SER A 38 14.49 1.73 -5.44
C SER A 38 15.76 1.57 -4.60
N GLY A 39 16.88 2.00 -5.17
CA GLY A 39 18.18 1.87 -4.51
C GLY A 39 18.30 2.67 -3.22
N SER A 40 17.52 3.75 -3.04
CA SER A 40 17.57 4.56 -1.81
C SER A 40 16.97 3.85 -0.59
N PHE A 41 16.06 2.90 -0.83
CA PHE A 41 15.36 2.15 0.23
C PHE A 41 15.91 0.74 0.45
N GLU A 42 17.06 0.41 -0.15
CA GLU A 42 17.67 -0.92 -0.09
C GLU A 42 18.06 -1.32 1.34
N ASP A 43 18.58 -0.39 2.12
CA ASP A 43 19.09 -0.66 3.47
C ASP A 43 17.96 -1.12 4.39
N GLU A 44 16.82 -0.44 4.39
CA GLU A 44 15.64 -0.79 5.20
C GLU A 44 15.11 -2.18 4.86
N HIS A 45 15.17 -2.58 3.59
CA HIS A 45 14.83 -3.94 3.17
C HIS A 45 15.83 -4.96 3.70
N ARG A 46 17.13 -4.74 3.49
CA ARG A 46 18.19 -5.69 3.88
C ARG A 46 18.31 -5.86 5.38
N GLU A 47 18.03 -4.83 6.14
CA GLU A 47 18.07 -4.84 7.59
C GLU A 47 16.79 -5.41 8.22
N GLY A 48 15.78 -5.75 7.40
CA GLY A 48 14.54 -6.36 7.84
C GLY A 48 13.49 -5.39 8.38
N VAL A 49 13.79 -4.09 8.39
CA VAL A 49 12.88 -3.04 8.90
C VAL A 49 11.62 -2.94 8.05
N THR A 50 11.73 -3.10 6.73
CA THR A 50 10.56 -3.20 5.85
C THR A 50 9.68 -4.40 6.22
N ASN A 51 10.28 -5.55 6.57
CA ASN A 51 9.50 -6.72 6.98
C ASN A 51 8.75 -6.50 8.30
N ASP A 52 9.39 -5.81 9.24
CA ASP A 52 8.75 -5.39 10.49
C ASP A 52 7.58 -4.44 10.19
N LEU A 53 7.74 -3.47 9.29
CA LEU A 53 6.65 -2.58 8.87
C LEU A 53 5.49 -3.35 8.23
N PHE A 54 5.77 -4.30 7.34
CA PHE A 54 4.74 -5.17 6.74
C PHE A 54 4.00 -5.95 7.83
N THR A 55 4.74 -6.45 8.83
CA THR A 55 4.18 -7.18 9.97
C THR A 55 3.29 -6.29 10.83
N ARG A 56 3.62 -4.99 10.99
CA ARG A 56 2.77 -4.03 11.71
C ARG A 56 1.49 -3.65 10.95
N LEU A 57 1.51 -3.71 9.62
CA LEU A 57 0.34 -3.46 8.77
C LEU A 57 -0.53 -4.70 8.55
N ALA A 58 0.04 -5.91 8.70
CA ALA A 58 -0.67 -7.18 8.51
C ALA A 58 -1.98 -7.31 9.29
N PRO A 59 -2.12 -6.87 10.57
CA PRO A 59 -3.40 -6.95 11.28
C PRO A 59 -4.55 -6.27 10.57
N TRP A 60 -4.30 -5.21 9.80
CA TRP A 60 -5.33 -4.53 9.03
C TRP A 60 -5.81 -5.40 7.87
N GLY A 61 -4.90 -5.83 6.98
CA GLY A 61 -5.24 -6.67 5.84
C GLY A 61 -5.90 -7.98 6.26
N LEU A 62 -5.34 -8.65 7.27
CA LEU A 62 -5.88 -9.93 7.76
C LEU A 62 -7.21 -9.81 8.52
N SER A 63 -7.65 -8.60 8.86
CA SER A 63 -8.95 -8.35 9.52
C SER A 63 -9.98 -7.72 8.59
N PHE A 64 -9.55 -6.91 7.63
CA PHE A 64 -10.42 -6.24 6.65
C PHE A 64 -10.73 -7.16 5.47
N ASP A 65 -9.74 -7.93 5.01
CA ASP A 65 -9.86 -8.80 3.86
C ASP A 65 -10.62 -10.08 4.23
N PRO A 66 -11.76 -10.39 3.58
CA PRO A 66 -12.48 -11.64 3.80
C PRO A 66 -11.64 -12.91 3.58
N ASP A 67 -10.67 -12.85 2.67
CA ASP A 67 -9.76 -13.94 2.34
C ASP A 67 -8.54 -14.00 3.29
N ARG A 68 -8.45 -13.04 4.22
CA ARG A 68 -7.39 -12.92 5.24
C ARG A 68 -6.00 -12.92 4.62
N GLN A 69 -5.81 -12.03 3.66
CA GLN A 69 -4.56 -11.83 2.97
C GLN A 69 -4.23 -10.34 2.85
N LEU A 70 -2.96 -10.04 2.62
CA LEU A 70 -2.47 -8.69 2.35
C LEU A 70 -1.61 -8.76 1.10
N ASP A 71 -2.14 -8.30 -0.04
CA ASP A 71 -1.38 -8.35 -1.28
C ASP A 71 -0.18 -7.43 -1.24
N VAL A 72 0.92 -7.84 -1.87
CA VAL A 72 2.15 -7.07 -1.93
C VAL A 72 2.49 -6.80 -3.39
N PHE A 73 2.63 -5.51 -3.69
CA PHE A 73 3.16 -5.01 -4.95
C PHE A 73 4.51 -4.35 -4.69
N THR A 74 5.38 -4.39 -5.68
CA THR A 74 6.65 -3.65 -5.67
C THR A 74 6.76 -2.78 -6.91
N PHE A 75 7.54 -1.72 -6.80
CA PHE A 75 7.77 -0.81 -7.92
C PHE A 75 9.17 -0.19 -7.86
N SER A 76 9.60 0.30 -9.01
CA SER A 76 10.78 1.13 -9.20
C SER A 76 10.52 2.03 -10.41
N SER A 77 11.53 2.33 -11.24
CA SER A 77 11.35 3.11 -12.46
C SER A 77 10.80 2.28 -13.61
N GLY A 78 9.94 2.91 -14.40
CA GLY A 78 9.38 2.37 -15.64
C GLY A 78 8.30 1.30 -15.47
N PRO A 79 7.54 1.03 -16.55
CA PRO A 79 6.39 0.12 -16.52
C PRO A 79 6.76 -1.34 -16.21
N GLY A 80 8.00 -1.76 -16.51
CA GLY A 80 8.47 -3.12 -16.28
C GLY A 80 8.75 -3.46 -14.81
N SER A 81 8.83 -2.45 -13.93
CA SER A 81 9.12 -2.64 -12.50
C SER A 81 7.87 -2.91 -11.66
N ALA A 82 6.68 -2.48 -12.14
CA ALA A 82 5.43 -2.68 -11.43
C ALA A 82 5.07 -4.18 -11.36
N HIS A 83 5.20 -4.76 -10.17
CA HIS A 83 5.12 -6.20 -9.96
C HIS A 83 4.17 -6.55 -8.82
N HIS A 84 3.39 -7.61 -9.00
CA HIS A 84 2.59 -8.19 -7.92
C HIS A 84 3.35 -9.41 -7.40
N VAL A 85 3.89 -9.29 -6.19
CA VAL A 85 4.76 -10.29 -5.56
C VAL A 85 3.94 -11.51 -5.13
N GLY A 86 2.71 -11.28 -4.67
CA GLY A 86 1.85 -12.26 -4.03
C GLY A 86 1.34 -11.73 -2.69
N SER A 87 0.75 -12.60 -1.88
CA SER A 87 0.04 -12.19 -0.68
C SER A 87 0.78 -12.60 0.61
N LEU A 88 0.85 -11.66 1.55
CA LEU A 88 1.28 -11.88 2.92
C LEU A 88 0.10 -12.40 3.76
N THR A 89 0.37 -13.42 4.58
CA THR A 89 -0.60 -14.11 5.43
C THR A 89 0.02 -14.36 6.81
N ALA A 90 -0.79 -14.77 7.78
CA ALA A 90 -0.31 -15.16 9.11
C ALA A 90 0.71 -16.32 9.07
N ASP A 91 0.69 -17.14 8.01
CA ASP A 91 1.56 -18.32 7.89
C ASP A 91 2.87 -18.03 7.14
N ASN A 92 2.97 -16.90 6.42
CA ASN A 92 4.11 -16.61 5.56
C ASN A 92 4.78 -15.23 5.80
N TYR A 93 4.32 -14.45 6.78
CA TYR A 93 4.83 -13.09 7.02
C TYR A 93 6.31 -13.04 7.45
N GLN A 94 6.82 -14.12 8.05
CA GLN A 94 8.21 -14.18 8.52
C GLN A 94 9.17 -14.11 7.33
N ASP A 95 10.11 -13.16 7.41
CA ASP A 95 11.12 -12.87 6.40
C ASP A 95 10.56 -12.72 4.97
N PHE A 96 9.28 -12.34 4.83
CA PHE A 96 8.61 -12.22 3.53
C PHE A 96 9.42 -11.35 2.56
N VAL A 97 9.90 -10.19 3.02
CA VAL A 97 10.69 -9.26 2.20
C VAL A 97 11.99 -9.91 1.71
N ALA A 98 12.75 -10.56 2.60
CA ALA A 98 13.98 -11.25 2.21
C ALA A 98 13.72 -12.45 1.27
N ARG A 99 12.64 -13.19 1.51
CA ARG A 99 12.29 -14.39 0.75
C ARG A 99 11.71 -14.08 -0.63
N GLN A 100 10.98 -12.98 -0.79
CA GLN A 100 10.22 -12.71 -2.02
C GLN A 100 10.66 -11.45 -2.77
N ILE A 101 11.29 -10.47 -2.11
CA ILE A 101 11.54 -9.14 -2.69
C ILE A 101 13.02 -8.93 -3.01
N ILE A 102 13.90 -9.02 -2.00
CA ILE A 102 15.32 -8.65 -2.13
C ILE A 102 15.98 -9.41 -3.29
N ALA A 103 16.44 -8.65 -4.29
CA ALA A 103 17.08 -9.13 -5.52
C ALA A 103 16.26 -10.16 -6.34
N LYS A 104 14.93 -10.19 -6.16
CA LYS A 104 14.02 -11.18 -6.79
C LYS A 104 12.93 -10.55 -7.64
N VAL A 105 12.59 -9.29 -7.39
CA VAL A 105 11.56 -8.56 -8.12
C VAL A 105 12.15 -7.70 -9.23
N PRO A 106 11.39 -7.46 -10.32
CA PRO A 106 11.77 -6.51 -11.34
C PRO A 106 12.03 -5.11 -10.77
N GLY A 107 13.08 -4.45 -11.24
CA GLY A 107 13.42 -3.08 -10.83
C GLY A 107 14.09 -2.96 -9.45
N TRP A 108 14.47 -4.06 -8.80
CA TRP A 108 15.25 -4.01 -7.56
C TRP A 108 16.49 -3.09 -7.70
N ASN A 109 16.64 -2.15 -6.77
CA ASN A 109 17.66 -1.09 -6.76
C ASN A 109 17.62 -0.14 -7.97
N GLY A 110 16.45 0.05 -8.59
CA GLY A 110 16.26 1.00 -9.68
C GLY A 110 15.91 2.41 -9.20
N GLY A 111 15.20 3.16 -10.05
CA GLY A 111 14.65 4.49 -9.71
C GLY A 111 13.24 4.42 -9.13
N THR A 112 12.48 5.51 -9.26
CA THR A 112 11.19 5.66 -8.58
C THR A 112 10.14 6.26 -9.52
N ASP A 113 9.16 5.46 -9.95
CA ASP A 113 7.96 5.89 -10.69
C ASP A 113 6.71 5.30 -10.01
N TYR A 114 5.78 6.14 -9.55
CA TYR A 114 4.61 5.66 -8.80
C TYR A 114 3.46 5.25 -9.71
N SER A 115 3.30 5.89 -10.85
CA SER A 115 2.08 5.76 -11.65
C SER A 115 1.83 4.34 -12.15
N TYR A 116 2.88 3.63 -12.55
CA TYR A 116 2.75 2.30 -13.15
C TYR A 116 2.24 1.25 -12.17
N VAL A 117 2.71 1.29 -10.91
CA VAL A 117 2.23 0.36 -9.88
C VAL A 117 0.85 0.74 -9.37
N LEU A 118 0.51 2.03 -9.31
CA LEU A 118 -0.85 2.49 -9.02
C LEU A 118 -1.83 1.96 -10.08
N GLU A 119 -1.49 2.09 -11.37
CA GLU A 119 -2.31 1.52 -12.46
C GLU A 119 -2.42 0.00 -12.34
N LYS A 120 -1.31 -0.70 -12.05
CA LYS A 120 -1.31 -2.15 -11.89
C LYS A 120 -2.20 -2.61 -10.72
N MET A 121 -2.13 -1.91 -9.60
CA MET A 121 -2.97 -2.16 -8.42
C MET A 121 -4.45 -1.93 -8.75
N LEU A 122 -4.78 -0.80 -9.38
CA LEU A 122 -6.15 -0.51 -9.81
C LEU A 122 -6.67 -1.52 -10.84
N GLN A 123 -5.82 -2.03 -11.73
CA GLN A 123 -6.18 -3.13 -12.66
C GLN A 123 -6.41 -4.45 -11.92
N HIS A 124 -5.60 -4.74 -10.89
CA HIS A 124 -5.73 -5.96 -10.10
C HIS A 124 -7.10 -6.03 -9.41
N TYR A 125 -7.54 -4.91 -8.81
CA TYR A 125 -8.83 -4.81 -8.11
C TYR A 125 -10.02 -4.41 -8.99
N GLY A 126 -9.85 -4.41 -10.32
CA GLY A 126 -10.95 -4.23 -11.28
C GLY A 126 -11.39 -2.78 -11.56
N TRP A 127 -10.67 -1.79 -11.04
CA TRP A 127 -10.93 -0.36 -11.26
C TRP A 127 -10.44 0.13 -12.63
N LEU A 128 -9.38 -0.49 -13.15
CA LEU A 128 -8.88 -0.26 -14.51
C LEU A 128 -8.99 -1.52 -15.37
N PRO A 129 -9.21 -1.39 -16.69
CA PRO A 129 -9.18 -2.53 -17.59
C PRO A 129 -7.77 -3.12 -17.63
N LYS A 130 -7.66 -4.45 -17.59
CA LYS A 130 -6.40 -5.13 -17.92
C LYS A 130 -6.05 -4.83 -19.37
N ALA A 131 -4.79 -4.52 -19.64
CA ALA A 131 -4.30 -4.40 -21.02
C ALA A 131 -4.61 -5.72 -21.75
N ALA A 132 -5.29 -5.64 -22.89
CA ALA A 132 -5.60 -6.82 -23.69
C ALA A 132 -4.30 -7.49 -24.11
N GLY A 133 -4.15 -8.79 -23.83
CA GLY A 133 -3.00 -9.53 -24.33
C GLY A 133 -3.01 -9.56 -25.85
N PHE A 134 -1.83 -9.70 -26.47
CA PHE A 134 -1.70 -9.83 -27.93
C PHE A 134 -2.63 -10.91 -28.53
N LEU A 135 -2.90 -11.97 -27.77
CA LEU A 135 -3.81 -13.06 -28.16
C LEU A 135 -5.31 -12.70 -28.03
N ASP A 136 -5.69 -11.78 -27.14
CA ASP A 136 -7.10 -11.39 -26.95
C ASP A 136 -7.62 -10.57 -28.13
N GLY A 137 -6.75 -9.75 -28.74
CA GLY A 137 -7.05 -9.01 -29.96
C GLY A 137 -7.28 -9.92 -31.18
N LEU A 138 -6.55 -11.04 -31.26
CA LEU A 138 -6.71 -12.05 -32.31
C LEU A 138 -7.99 -12.89 -32.14
N LEU A 139 -8.45 -13.08 -30.90
CA LEU A 139 -9.65 -13.87 -30.59
C LEU A 139 -10.94 -13.01 -30.48
N GLY A 140 -10.85 -11.70 -30.72
CA GLY A 140 -12.00 -10.78 -30.60
C GLY A 140 -12.58 -10.71 -29.19
N ARG A 141 -11.81 -11.09 -28.16
CA ARG A 141 -12.28 -11.10 -26.77
C ARG A 141 -12.21 -9.69 -26.21
N LYS A 142 -13.37 -9.12 -25.90
CA LYS A 142 -13.45 -7.85 -25.18
C LYS A 142 -12.78 -7.99 -23.80
N PRO A 143 -11.97 -7.01 -23.36
CA PRO A 143 -11.39 -7.04 -22.03
C PRO A 143 -12.51 -7.09 -21.00
N ARG A 144 -12.54 -8.17 -20.22
CA ARG A 144 -13.53 -8.35 -19.15
C ARG A 144 -13.02 -7.59 -17.93
N SER A 145 -13.71 -6.53 -17.53
CA SER A 145 -13.44 -5.87 -16.25
C SER A 145 -13.69 -6.88 -15.14
N ALA A 146 -12.70 -7.11 -14.30
CA ALA A 146 -12.89 -7.87 -13.07
C ALA A 146 -13.95 -7.18 -12.19
N ALA A 147 -14.53 -7.92 -11.25
CA ALA A 147 -15.38 -7.29 -10.24
C ALA A 147 -14.56 -6.22 -9.51
N ARG A 148 -15.12 -5.01 -9.39
CA ARG A 148 -14.50 -3.91 -8.65
C ARG A 148 -14.52 -4.26 -7.17
N LYS A 149 -13.34 -4.31 -6.57
CA LYS A 149 -13.17 -4.61 -5.15
C LYS A 149 -12.81 -3.32 -4.41
N ARG A 150 -13.45 -3.06 -3.27
CA ARG A 150 -13.07 -1.96 -2.39
C ARG A 150 -11.66 -2.20 -1.86
N THR A 151 -10.80 -1.20 -1.89
CA THR A 151 -9.37 -1.40 -1.63
C THR A 151 -8.73 -0.30 -0.79
N LEU A 152 -7.96 -0.69 0.21
CA LEU A 152 -7.03 0.19 0.92
C LEU A 152 -5.58 -0.14 0.52
N CYS A 153 -4.88 0.83 -0.05
CA CYS A 153 -3.47 0.70 -0.45
C CYS A 153 -2.59 1.45 0.56
N ALA A 154 -1.70 0.73 1.25
CA ALA A 154 -0.59 1.33 1.98
C ALA A 154 0.63 1.45 1.05
N PHE A 155 0.85 2.65 0.51
CA PHE A 155 1.92 2.93 -0.45
C PHE A 155 3.17 3.43 0.28
N ILE A 156 4.21 2.63 0.37
CA ILE A 156 5.44 2.92 1.12
C ILE A 156 6.53 3.37 0.15
N THR A 157 7.14 4.51 0.43
CA THR A 157 8.25 5.10 -0.33
C THR A 157 9.15 5.92 0.59
N ASP A 158 10.42 6.04 0.26
CA ASP A 158 11.38 6.87 1.00
C ASP A 158 11.73 8.19 0.31
N GLY A 159 11.28 8.38 -0.92
CA GLY A 159 11.71 9.48 -1.77
C GLY A 159 10.60 10.12 -2.59
N ASP A 160 11.06 10.88 -3.58
CA ASP A 160 10.21 11.51 -4.59
C ASP A 160 10.22 10.68 -5.88
N ASN A 161 9.16 10.76 -6.68
CA ASN A 161 9.07 10.03 -7.95
C ASN A 161 9.41 10.90 -9.15
N ASN A 162 9.86 10.27 -10.24
CA ASN A 162 10.22 10.97 -11.48
C ASN A 162 8.99 11.30 -12.35
N ASP A 163 7.84 10.68 -12.08
CA ASP A 163 6.64 10.71 -12.93
C ASP A 163 5.46 11.48 -12.33
N HIS A 164 5.73 12.59 -11.62
CA HIS A 164 4.73 13.45 -10.94
C HIS A 164 3.45 13.69 -11.75
N ALA A 165 3.59 14.13 -13.00
CA ALA A 165 2.46 14.46 -13.87
C ALA A 165 1.59 13.23 -14.15
N ARG A 166 2.21 12.07 -14.38
CA ARG A 166 1.51 10.80 -14.65
C ARG A 166 0.86 10.26 -13.38
N THR A 167 1.57 10.28 -12.26
CA THR A 167 1.04 9.87 -10.96
C THR A 167 -0.19 10.69 -10.57
N ARG A 168 -0.09 12.02 -10.69
CA ARG A 168 -1.24 12.92 -10.46
C ARG A 168 -2.39 12.61 -11.41
N GLN A 169 -2.13 12.30 -12.69
CA GLN A 169 -3.17 11.92 -13.65
C GLN A 169 -3.90 10.63 -13.24
N VAL A 170 -3.16 9.61 -12.77
CA VAL A 170 -3.75 8.34 -12.30
C VAL A 170 -4.65 8.56 -11.08
N LEU A 171 -4.18 9.33 -10.10
CA LEU A 171 -4.94 9.67 -8.89
C LEU A 171 -6.19 10.51 -9.23
N ALA A 172 -6.04 11.56 -10.04
CA ALA A 172 -7.16 12.37 -10.51
C ALA A 172 -8.22 11.54 -11.24
N ALA A 173 -7.78 10.61 -12.09
CA ALA A 173 -8.68 9.73 -12.82
C ALA A 173 -9.39 8.72 -11.89
N SER A 174 -8.70 8.21 -10.87
CA SER A 174 -9.29 7.37 -9.81
C SER A 174 -10.41 8.11 -9.07
N GLN A 175 -10.15 9.33 -8.61
CA GLN A 175 -11.15 10.18 -7.98
C GLN A 175 -12.33 10.49 -8.92
N ALA A 176 -12.05 10.86 -10.18
CA ALA A 176 -13.09 11.23 -11.14
C ALA A 176 -14.05 10.07 -11.48
N ARG A 177 -13.55 8.83 -11.42
CA ARG A 177 -14.37 7.61 -11.58
C ARG A 177 -15.13 7.21 -10.30
N ALA A 178 -14.84 7.89 -9.18
CA ALA A 178 -15.26 7.49 -7.84
C ALA A 178 -14.85 6.04 -7.54
N ASP A 179 -13.60 5.68 -7.85
CA ASP A 179 -13.06 4.38 -7.50
C ASP A 179 -13.07 4.24 -5.96
N ASP A 180 -13.58 3.12 -5.46
CA ASP A 180 -13.58 2.79 -4.03
C ASP A 180 -12.22 2.19 -3.63
N ALA A 181 -11.17 2.93 -3.98
CA ALA A 181 -9.78 2.62 -3.72
C ALA A 181 -9.14 3.84 -3.04
N TYR A 182 -8.68 3.65 -1.80
CA TYR A 182 -7.98 4.68 -1.03
C TYR A 182 -6.48 4.42 -1.03
N ILE A 183 -5.70 5.42 -1.41
CA ILE A 183 -4.24 5.34 -1.45
C ILE A 183 -3.68 6.11 -0.27
N LEU A 184 -3.18 5.41 0.74
CA LEU A 184 -2.46 6.00 1.87
C LEU A 184 -0.96 5.96 1.59
N PHE A 185 -0.37 7.09 1.22
CA PHE A 185 1.07 7.23 1.10
C PHE A 185 1.73 7.30 2.48
N LEU A 186 2.70 6.42 2.70
CA LEU A 186 3.57 6.35 3.87
C LEU A 186 4.98 6.78 3.42
N GLY A 187 5.28 8.07 3.57
CA GLY A 187 6.61 8.62 3.28
C GLY A 187 7.56 8.33 4.43
N VAL A 188 8.51 7.43 4.22
CA VAL A 188 9.51 7.02 5.19
C VAL A 188 10.77 7.85 5.00
N SER A 189 11.21 8.60 5.99
CA SER A 189 12.48 9.32 5.88
C SER A 189 13.35 8.98 7.07
N ASN A 190 14.53 8.42 6.83
CA ASN A 190 15.55 8.25 7.87
C ASN A 190 16.55 9.44 7.89
N GLN A 191 16.35 10.42 6.99
CA GLN A 191 17.20 11.60 6.80
C GLN A 191 16.43 12.87 7.26
N GLY A 192 16.20 12.98 8.58
CA GLY A 192 15.72 14.23 9.21
C GLY A 192 14.43 14.82 8.62
N ALA A 193 14.48 16.10 8.24
CA ALA A 193 13.34 16.84 7.70
C ALA A 193 12.98 16.42 6.26
N GLY A 194 12.92 15.12 5.96
CA GLY A 194 12.40 14.62 4.69
C GLY A 194 11.05 15.29 4.40
N HIS A 195 11.05 16.08 3.33
CA HIS A 195 9.88 16.77 2.82
C HIS A 195 9.37 15.96 1.64
N PHE A 196 8.08 15.64 1.64
CA PHE A 196 7.44 14.93 0.55
C PHE A 196 6.43 15.86 -0.14
N PRO A 197 6.87 17.00 -0.72
CA PRO A 197 5.97 18.05 -1.17
C PRO A 197 4.99 17.57 -2.25
N PHE A 198 5.42 16.61 -3.08
CA PHE A 198 4.54 16.01 -4.06
C PHE A 198 3.46 15.15 -3.40
N LEU A 199 3.81 14.31 -2.42
CA LEU A 199 2.84 13.46 -1.71
C LEU A 199 1.87 14.28 -0.87
N GLU A 200 2.37 15.30 -0.16
CA GLU A 200 1.54 16.28 0.57
C GLU A 200 0.53 16.94 -0.38
N LYS A 201 1.02 17.43 -1.53
CA LYS A 201 0.17 18.06 -2.54
C LYS A 201 -0.93 17.14 -3.07
N VAL A 202 -0.62 15.89 -3.44
CA VAL A 202 -1.65 14.99 -4.00
C VAL A 202 -2.63 14.49 -2.94
N ALA A 203 -2.21 14.39 -1.68
CA ALA A 203 -3.13 14.09 -0.58
C ALA A 203 -4.11 15.24 -0.32
N ASP A 204 -3.64 16.48 -0.34
CA ASP A 204 -4.52 17.65 -0.24
C ASP A 204 -5.46 17.81 -1.45
N GLU A 205 -5.05 17.31 -2.62
CA GLU A 205 -5.77 17.48 -3.88
C GLU A 205 -6.89 16.44 -4.10
N PHE A 206 -6.73 15.21 -3.61
CA PHE A 206 -7.63 14.09 -3.91
C PHE A 206 -8.17 13.42 -2.64
N GLY A 207 -9.49 13.41 -2.44
CA GLY A 207 -10.16 12.87 -1.24
C GLY A 207 -10.20 11.34 -1.14
N ASN A 208 -9.49 10.62 -2.01
CA ASN A 208 -9.19 9.19 -1.87
C ASN A 208 -7.68 8.95 -1.78
N THR A 209 -6.90 9.97 -1.43
CA THR A 209 -5.46 9.91 -1.27
C THR A 209 -5.07 10.56 0.06
N GLY A 210 -4.49 9.78 0.96
CA GLY A 210 -3.93 10.30 2.22
C GLY A 210 -2.41 10.29 2.22
N PHE A 211 -1.80 11.08 3.09
CA PHE A 211 -0.36 11.06 3.33
C PHE A 211 -0.03 11.04 4.82
N LYS A 212 0.91 10.16 5.19
CA LYS A 212 1.52 10.10 6.52
C LYS A 212 3.03 10.03 6.39
N ARG A 213 3.70 10.93 7.11
CA ARG A 213 5.16 10.92 7.19
C ARG A 213 5.64 10.11 8.40
N ILE A 214 6.47 9.11 8.13
CA ILE A 214 7.15 8.29 9.12
C ILE A 214 8.61 8.75 9.16
N ALA A 215 8.94 9.60 10.12
CA ALA A 215 10.27 10.24 10.24
C ALA A 215 11.40 9.32 10.75
N ASP A 216 11.05 8.12 11.21
CA ASP A 216 11.99 7.05 11.53
C ASP A 216 11.20 5.75 11.55
N VAL A 217 11.36 4.94 10.51
CA VAL A 217 10.63 3.68 10.40
C VAL A 217 11.04 2.68 11.48
N ARG A 218 12.30 2.70 11.92
CA ARG A 218 12.80 1.81 12.98
C ARG A 218 12.12 2.12 14.30
N SER A 219 12.03 3.40 14.66
CA SER A 219 11.28 3.81 15.86
C SER A 219 9.78 3.57 15.71
N PHE A 220 9.23 3.79 14.51
CA PHE A 220 7.81 3.58 14.24
C PHE A 220 7.38 2.12 14.45
N VAL A 221 8.13 1.15 13.93
CA VAL A 221 7.76 -0.27 14.07
C VAL A 221 7.85 -0.77 15.51
N GLN A 222 8.52 -0.04 16.41
CA GLN A 222 8.59 -0.36 17.85
C GLN A 222 7.43 0.21 18.66
N LYS A 223 6.59 1.09 18.08
CA LYS A 223 5.41 1.65 18.76
C LYS A 223 4.40 0.58 19.15
N SER A 224 3.51 0.88 20.08
CA SER A 224 2.37 0.00 20.37
C SER A 224 1.39 -0.09 19.19
N ASP A 225 0.55 -1.13 19.16
CA ASP A 225 -0.48 -1.26 18.12
C ASP A 225 -1.44 -0.07 18.16
N ASP A 226 -1.83 0.40 19.35
CA ASP A 226 -2.69 1.57 19.52
C ASP A 226 -2.05 2.83 18.92
N GLU A 227 -0.78 3.10 19.19
CA GLU A 227 -0.08 4.26 18.63
C GLU A 227 0.00 4.22 17.10
N ILE A 228 0.28 3.06 16.51
CA ILE A 228 0.31 2.90 15.05
C ILE A 228 -1.09 3.11 14.48
N ASN A 229 -2.10 2.50 15.08
CA ASN A 229 -3.48 2.61 14.63
C ASN A 229 -4.00 4.04 14.74
N GLU A 230 -3.74 4.74 15.84
CA GLU A 230 -4.16 6.14 16.04
C GLU A 230 -3.45 7.10 15.08
N PHE A 231 -2.19 6.81 14.74
CA PHE A 231 -1.42 7.58 13.75
C PHE A 231 -1.93 7.39 12.32
N LEU A 232 -2.21 6.15 11.91
CA LEU A 232 -2.63 5.82 10.55
C LEU A 232 -4.12 6.11 10.31
N ILE A 233 -5.00 5.84 11.27
CA ILE A 233 -6.46 6.07 11.19
C ILE A 233 -6.77 7.49 11.66
N ASP A 234 -6.46 8.45 10.80
CA ASP A 234 -6.86 9.83 10.99
C ASP A 234 -8.33 10.06 10.61
N PRO A 235 -8.88 11.28 10.82
CA PRO A 235 -10.27 11.57 10.49
C PRO A 235 -10.63 11.34 9.02
N GLU A 236 -9.71 11.56 8.08
CA GLU A 236 -9.97 11.39 6.64
C GLU A 236 -10.10 9.91 6.30
N LEU A 237 -9.11 9.10 6.69
CA LEU A 237 -9.17 7.66 6.46
C LEU A 237 -10.35 7.04 7.20
N ALA A 238 -10.64 7.47 8.43
CA ALA A 238 -11.83 7.03 9.16
C ALA A 238 -13.14 7.37 8.41
N ALA A 239 -13.24 8.59 7.89
CA ALA A 239 -14.39 9.01 7.09
C ALA A 239 -14.53 8.16 5.82
N TRP A 240 -13.43 7.77 5.17
CA TRP A 240 -13.47 6.86 4.03
C TRP A 240 -13.84 5.43 4.43
N LEU A 241 -13.25 4.88 5.50
CA LEU A 241 -13.54 3.53 6.01
C LEU A 241 -15.00 3.36 6.42
N SER A 242 -15.63 4.42 6.94
CA SER A 242 -17.03 4.40 7.38
C SER A 242 -18.06 4.41 6.25
N LYS A 243 -17.66 4.71 5.00
CA LYS A 243 -18.53 4.56 3.82
C LYS A 243 -18.86 3.07 3.67
N ALA A 244 -20.15 2.72 3.66
CA ALA A 244 -20.62 1.35 3.54
C ALA A 244 -20.79 0.95 2.08
#